data_AF-A0A1I5UXG6-F1
#
_entry.id   AF-A0A1I5UXG6-F1
#
_cell.length_a   1.000
_cell.length_b   1.000
_cell.length_c   1.000
_cell.angle_alpha   90.00
_cell.angle_beta   90.00
_cell.angle_gamma   90.00
#
_symmetry.space_group_name_H-M   'P 1'
#
loop_
_entity.id
_entity.type
_entity.pdbx_description
1 polymer ?
#
loop_
_entity_poly.entity_id
_entity_poly.type
_entity_poly.pdbx_seq_one_letter_code
_entity_poly.pdbx_strand_id
1 'polypeptide(L)'
;MSRAPQNTAQPGPLTARFQAGIAALQAGRLGEARKILAALDLERPNQPEILFQLSRLAHLEGDAKGRARYLKNALAAKPNEPALLTEAAEAFARADLPKDALSAHDRLIAAAPSQIKPKADKALYLQRLGRFDEAEDIFRKLLAKHPREGSLYRMFFATSKLDAGDPALPALRKALNNPAVTGEARIQGHFAMAKALFDQGEGPRAFEELDRANKLQRKAAPYDDAARRAEQLAIRAAQEGVDLTPIGSTPEPRPVFVTGLPRSGTTLAEQIIGAHSEATAGGELAHALRLVWTSFVTEGRMAPLRKASDAQIRDLARAYTMMVRRDTGARSGVVTDKSIQTHLIYGFLSKALPGARFIVIHRDPRDIALSIYRNHFATGTHRYANDLGDIAGVIKDFRASIAYWKGRLGDRIVEFRYEDLVSDPEPQARALVEAAGLDWEDACLRFHESGGAVKTLSVAQVREPIHAGRRAAWTKHEAELAPFIKAWGDDPWD
;
A
#
# COMPACT_ATOMS: atom_id res chain seq x y z
N MET A 1 -19.13 -10.85 61.12
CA MET A 1 -19.90 -11.39 59.98
C MET A 1 -19.90 -10.37 58.86
N SER A 2 -19.26 -10.67 57.73
CA SER A 2 -19.69 -10.28 56.37
C SER A 2 -18.68 -10.82 55.37
N ARG A 3 -18.97 -12.00 54.80
CA ARG A 3 -18.30 -12.50 53.59
C ARG A 3 -19.14 -12.02 52.41
N ALA A 4 -18.56 -11.18 51.57
CA ALA A 4 -19.11 -10.90 50.25
C ALA A 4 -18.95 -12.13 49.34
N PRO A 5 -19.94 -12.48 48.49
CA PRO A 5 -19.77 -13.57 47.54
C PRO A 5 -19.03 -13.06 46.30
N GLN A 6 -17.79 -13.49 46.12
CA GLN A 6 -17.14 -13.48 44.80
C GLN A 6 -17.67 -14.68 44.01
N ASN A 7 -18.70 -14.45 43.21
CA ASN A 7 -19.20 -15.44 42.26
C ASN A 7 -18.40 -15.33 40.95
N THR A 8 -17.18 -15.89 40.92
CA THR A 8 -16.48 -16.16 39.66
C THR A 8 -16.91 -17.55 39.17
N ALA A 9 -18.11 -17.63 38.59
CA ALA A 9 -18.57 -18.85 37.95
C ALA A 9 -17.60 -19.20 36.80
N GLN A 10 -17.03 -20.42 36.83
CA GLN A 10 -16.18 -20.88 35.73
C GLN A 10 -16.99 -20.88 34.42
N PRO A 11 -16.40 -20.41 33.30
CA PRO A 11 -17.08 -20.45 32.02
C PRO A 11 -17.46 -21.90 31.67
N GLY A 12 -18.70 -22.12 31.25
CA GLY A 12 -19.16 -23.45 30.84
C GLY A 12 -18.28 -24.05 29.73
N PRO A 13 -18.32 -25.39 29.51
CA PRO A 13 -17.37 -26.10 28.64
C PRO A 13 -17.26 -25.54 27.20
N LEU A 14 -18.37 -25.05 26.64
CA LEU A 14 -18.42 -24.41 25.32
C LEU A 14 -17.69 -23.07 25.30
N THR A 15 -17.93 -22.22 26.31
CA THR A 15 -17.28 -20.91 26.44
C THR A 15 -15.78 -21.09 26.62
N ALA A 16 -15.34 -22.06 27.43
CA ALA A 16 -13.92 -22.36 27.62
C ALA A 16 -13.25 -22.80 26.32
N ARG A 17 -13.87 -23.71 25.54
CA ARG A 17 -13.37 -24.12 24.23
C ARG A 17 -13.31 -22.95 23.24
N PHE A 18 -14.33 -22.09 23.23
CA PHE A 18 -14.35 -20.92 22.36
C PHE A 18 -13.20 -19.95 22.67
N GLN A 19 -12.97 -19.67 23.96
CA GLN A 19 -11.84 -18.83 24.39
C GLN A 19 -10.49 -19.47 24.07
N ALA A 20 -10.36 -20.80 24.18
CA ALA A 20 -9.16 -21.52 23.75
C ALA A 20 -8.90 -21.38 22.24
N GLY A 21 -9.96 -21.44 21.42
CA GLY A 21 -9.86 -21.19 19.98
C GLY A 21 -9.39 -19.77 19.65
N ILE A 22 -9.93 -18.76 20.36
CA ILE A 22 -9.49 -17.37 20.23
C ILE A 22 -8.03 -17.20 20.66
N ALA A 23 -7.63 -17.79 21.79
CA ALA A 23 -6.27 -17.73 22.29
C ALA A 23 -5.28 -18.38 21.32
N ALA A 24 -5.65 -19.50 20.70
CA ALA A 24 -4.85 -20.14 19.66
C ALA A 24 -4.70 -19.24 18.42
N LEU A 25 -5.77 -18.55 17.99
CA LEU A 25 -5.69 -17.55 16.91
C LEU A 25 -4.75 -16.39 17.26
N GLN A 26 -4.90 -15.81 18.44
CA GLN A 26 -4.08 -14.70 18.91
C GLN A 26 -2.60 -15.08 19.00
N ALA A 27 -2.32 -16.34 19.34
CA ALA A 27 -0.98 -16.88 19.39
C ALA A 27 -0.45 -17.42 18.03
N GLY A 28 -1.20 -17.25 16.94
CA GLY A 28 -0.79 -17.69 15.60
C GLY A 28 -0.79 -19.21 15.40
N ARG A 29 -1.35 -19.99 16.32
CA ARG A 29 -1.47 -21.46 16.21
C ARG A 29 -2.69 -21.83 15.35
N LEU A 30 -2.62 -21.49 14.07
CA LEU A 30 -3.75 -21.57 13.13
C LEU A 30 -4.36 -22.98 13.02
N GLY A 31 -3.51 -24.03 13.01
CA GLY A 31 -3.99 -25.41 12.94
C GLY A 31 -4.77 -25.86 14.18
N GLU A 32 -4.35 -25.42 15.37
CA GLU A 32 -5.07 -25.67 16.62
C GLU A 32 -6.38 -24.89 16.66
N ALA A 33 -6.32 -23.58 16.34
CA ALA A 33 -7.49 -22.73 16.22
C ALA A 33 -8.54 -23.31 15.27
N ARG A 34 -8.11 -23.81 14.10
CA ARG A 34 -8.98 -24.48 13.13
C ARG A 34 -9.70 -25.68 13.74
N LYS A 35 -8.95 -26.58 14.38
CA LYS A 35 -9.53 -27.79 15.00
C LYS A 35 -10.59 -27.42 16.02
N ILE A 36 -10.30 -26.45 16.88
CA ILE A 36 -11.22 -26.01 17.94
C ILE A 36 -12.46 -25.34 17.35
N LEU A 37 -12.27 -24.33 16.49
CA LEU A 37 -13.36 -23.50 15.97
C LEU A 37 -14.26 -24.26 14.99
N ALA A 38 -13.70 -25.14 14.15
CA ALA A 38 -14.49 -25.98 13.25
C ALA A 38 -15.33 -27.02 14.02
N ALA A 39 -14.79 -27.59 15.10
CA ALA A 39 -15.55 -28.49 15.96
C ALA A 39 -16.70 -27.76 16.69
N LEU A 40 -16.46 -26.51 17.10
CA LEU A 40 -17.51 -25.67 17.71
C LEU A 40 -18.60 -25.30 16.71
N ASP A 41 -18.24 -24.99 15.45
CA ASP A 41 -19.21 -24.72 14.38
C ASP A 41 -20.04 -25.97 14.02
N LEU A 42 -19.44 -27.17 14.08
CA LEU A 42 -20.18 -28.41 13.88
C LEU A 42 -21.18 -28.69 15.02
N GLU A 43 -20.79 -28.43 16.27
CA GLU A 43 -21.63 -28.63 17.47
C GLU A 43 -22.73 -27.56 17.58
N ARG A 44 -22.43 -26.32 17.17
CA ARG A 44 -23.33 -25.17 17.21
C ARG A 44 -23.24 -24.42 15.86
N PRO A 45 -23.92 -24.93 14.82
CA PRO A 45 -23.85 -24.34 13.49
C PRO A 45 -24.46 -22.94 13.47
N ASN A 46 -23.90 -22.09 12.60
CA ASN A 46 -24.39 -20.75 12.30
C ASN A 46 -24.36 -19.75 13.47
N GLN A 47 -23.53 -19.98 14.50
CA GLN A 47 -23.33 -18.98 15.55
C GLN A 47 -22.45 -17.84 15.03
N PRO A 48 -22.93 -16.58 15.02
CA PRO A 48 -22.19 -15.43 14.46
C PRO A 48 -20.79 -15.24 15.03
N GLU A 49 -20.62 -15.46 16.33
CA GLU A 49 -19.36 -15.29 17.04
C GLU A 49 -18.32 -16.33 16.59
N ILE A 50 -18.76 -17.58 16.38
CA ILE A 50 -17.91 -18.67 15.88
C ILE A 50 -17.55 -18.43 14.42
N LEU A 51 -18.54 -18.11 13.59
CA LEU A 51 -18.34 -17.79 12.18
C LEU A 51 -17.40 -16.58 12.00
N PHE A 52 -17.49 -15.59 12.88
CA PHE A 52 -16.58 -14.45 12.89
C PHE A 52 -15.14 -14.86 13.23
N GLN A 53 -14.92 -15.74 14.21
CA GLN A 53 -13.56 -16.25 14.46
C GLN A 53 -13.05 -17.13 13.32
N LEU A 54 -13.91 -17.93 12.68
CA LEU A 54 -13.56 -18.69 11.48
C LEU A 54 -13.23 -17.79 10.28
N SER A 55 -13.91 -16.65 10.14
CA SER A 55 -13.56 -15.66 9.11
C SER A 55 -12.20 -15.02 9.39
N ARG A 56 -11.86 -14.74 10.65
CA ARG A 56 -10.53 -14.27 11.05
C ARG A 56 -9.45 -15.32 10.81
N LEU A 57 -9.73 -16.60 11.09
CA LEU A 57 -8.84 -17.70 10.75
C LEU A 57 -8.59 -17.77 9.24
N ALA A 58 -9.67 -17.79 8.44
CA ALA A 58 -9.59 -17.82 6.98
C ALA A 58 -8.84 -16.59 6.44
N HIS A 59 -9.04 -15.41 7.05
CA HIS A 59 -8.25 -14.23 6.73
C HIS A 59 -6.77 -14.46 6.97
N LEU A 60 -6.38 -14.98 8.14
CA LEU A 60 -4.99 -15.27 8.53
C LEU A 60 -4.31 -16.35 7.68
N GLU A 61 -5.11 -17.23 7.08
CA GLU A 61 -4.64 -18.23 6.14
C GLU A 61 -4.63 -17.71 4.70
N GLY A 62 -5.24 -16.57 4.40
CA GLY A 62 -5.37 -16.05 3.04
C GLY A 62 -6.42 -16.76 2.20
N ASP A 63 -7.35 -17.48 2.83
CA ASP A 63 -8.53 -18.03 2.19
C ASP A 63 -9.59 -16.92 2.04
N ALA A 64 -9.45 -16.07 1.02
CA ALA A 64 -10.37 -14.97 0.75
C ALA A 64 -11.82 -15.45 0.52
N LYS A 65 -11.98 -16.59 -0.19
CA LYS A 65 -13.30 -17.19 -0.46
C LYS A 65 -13.94 -17.72 0.82
N GLY A 66 -13.17 -18.41 1.66
CA GLY A 66 -13.61 -18.86 2.98
C GLY A 66 -13.98 -17.71 3.91
N ARG A 67 -13.14 -16.66 3.98
CA ARG A 67 -13.44 -15.44 4.78
C ARG A 67 -14.78 -14.84 4.36
N ALA A 68 -14.99 -14.64 3.06
CA ALA A 68 -16.24 -14.13 2.51
C ALA A 68 -17.44 -15.02 2.86
N ARG A 69 -17.31 -16.35 2.70
CA ARG A 69 -18.37 -17.32 3.04
C ARG A 69 -18.75 -17.24 4.53
N TYR A 70 -17.77 -17.24 5.44
CA TYR A 70 -18.03 -17.16 6.88
C TYR A 70 -18.72 -15.85 7.28
N LEU A 71 -18.27 -14.71 6.71
CA LEU A 71 -18.91 -13.41 6.97
C LEU A 71 -20.32 -13.32 6.39
N LYS A 72 -20.57 -13.92 5.21
CA LYS A 72 -21.91 -14.03 4.63
C LYS A 72 -22.86 -14.77 5.55
N ASN A 73 -22.43 -15.91 6.11
CA ASN A 73 -23.22 -16.69 7.05
C ASN A 73 -23.43 -15.94 8.38
N ALA A 74 -22.40 -15.25 8.89
CA ALA A 74 -22.52 -14.45 10.12
C ALA A 74 -23.53 -13.30 9.94
N LEU A 75 -23.53 -12.65 8.77
CA LEU A 75 -24.50 -11.61 8.41
C LEU A 75 -25.91 -12.15 8.16
N ALA A 76 -26.11 -13.43 7.87
CA ALA A 76 -27.46 -14.00 7.79
C ALA A 76 -28.13 -14.02 9.18
N ALA A 77 -27.34 -14.25 10.24
CA ALA A 77 -27.82 -14.28 11.62
C ALA A 77 -27.81 -12.90 12.30
N LYS A 78 -26.85 -12.01 11.97
CA LYS A 78 -26.82 -10.61 12.44
C LYS A 78 -26.70 -9.64 11.26
N PRO A 79 -27.81 -9.35 10.56
CA PRO A 79 -27.76 -8.57 9.32
C PRO A 79 -27.21 -7.15 9.46
N ASN A 80 -27.52 -6.44 10.54
CA ASN A 80 -27.21 -5.01 10.62
C ASN A 80 -26.11 -4.69 11.62
N GLU A 81 -25.31 -5.70 12.01
CA GLU A 81 -24.18 -5.53 12.94
C GLU A 81 -23.04 -4.76 12.25
N PRO A 82 -22.75 -3.50 12.63
CA PRO A 82 -21.83 -2.64 11.87
C PRO A 82 -20.39 -3.18 11.80
N ALA A 83 -19.94 -3.84 12.87
CA ALA A 83 -18.61 -4.46 12.91
C ALA A 83 -18.50 -5.60 11.88
N LEU A 84 -19.53 -6.44 11.74
CA LEU A 84 -19.57 -7.51 10.75
C LEU A 84 -19.68 -6.96 9.33
N LEU A 85 -20.50 -5.93 9.11
CA LEU A 85 -20.66 -5.31 7.79
C LEU A 85 -19.36 -4.68 7.29
N THR A 86 -18.60 -4.05 8.18
CA THR A 86 -17.28 -3.46 7.84
C THR A 86 -16.31 -4.53 7.37
N GLU A 87 -16.21 -5.62 8.12
CA GLU A 87 -15.35 -6.77 7.78
C GLU A 87 -15.81 -7.48 6.51
N ALA A 88 -17.12 -7.60 6.32
CA ALA A 88 -17.72 -8.22 5.14
C ALA A 88 -17.50 -7.40 3.87
N ALA A 89 -17.65 -6.07 3.92
CA ALA A 89 -17.38 -5.21 2.77
C ALA A 89 -15.95 -5.39 2.26
N GLU A 90 -14.96 -5.43 3.16
CA GLU A 90 -13.56 -5.68 2.81
C GLU A 90 -13.36 -7.12 2.28
N ALA A 91 -13.93 -8.13 2.94
CA ALA A 91 -13.78 -9.52 2.55
C ALA A 91 -14.40 -9.80 1.16
N PHE A 92 -15.60 -9.28 0.90
CA PHE A 92 -16.26 -9.41 -0.40
C PHE A 92 -15.49 -8.69 -1.50
N ALA A 93 -14.95 -7.49 -1.22
CA ALA A 93 -14.09 -6.80 -2.17
C ALA A 93 -12.81 -7.61 -2.49
N ARG A 94 -12.19 -8.26 -1.51
CA ARG A 94 -11.00 -9.10 -1.71
C ARG A 94 -11.31 -10.43 -2.40
N ALA A 95 -12.52 -10.95 -2.24
CA ALA A 95 -12.97 -12.19 -2.88
C ALA A 95 -13.56 -11.98 -4.28
N ASP A 96 -13.46 -10.76 -4.82
CA ASP A 96 -14.04 -10.35 -6.12
C ASP A 96 -15.57 -10.58 -6.20
N LEU A 97 -16.28 -10.21 -5.13
CA LEU A 97 -17.74 -10.29 -5.01
C LEU A 97 -18.34 -8.87 -4.95
N PRO A 98 -18.35 -8.11 -6.07
CA PRO A 98 -18.70 -6.69 -6.05
C PRO A 98 -20.14 -6.39 -5.63
N LYS A 99 -21.09 -7.29 -5.96
CA LYS A 99 -22.49 -7.13 -5.55
C LYS A 99 -22.65 -7.23 -4.03
N ASP A 100 -22.01 -8.21 -3.41
CA ASP A 100 -22.07 -8.41 -1.96
C ASP A 100 -21.34 -7.27 -1.22
N ALA A 101 -20.20 -6.81 -1.74
CA ALA A 101 -19.46 -5.68 -1.17
C ALA A 101 -20.28 -4.37 -1.20
N LEU A 102 -20.94 -4.06 -2.33
CA LEU A 102 -21.80 -2.88 -2.44
C LEU A 102 -23.03 -2.97 -1.53
N SER A 103 -23.64 -4.15 -1.42
CA SER A 103 -24.74 -4.38 -0.47
C SER A 103 -24.32 -4.14 0.98
N ALA A 104 -23.11 -4.57 1.37
CA ALA A 104 -22.57 -4.30 2.70
C ALA A 104 -22.35 -2.78 2.93
N HIS A 105 -21.83 -2.06 1.93
CA HIS A 105 -21.71 -0.60 2.00
C HIS A 105 -23.08 0.10 2.14
N ASP A 106 -24.09 -0.33 1.40
CA ASP A 106 -25.44 0.25 1.49
C ASP A 106 -26.05 0.07 2.88
N ARG A 107 -25.84 -1.09 3.50
CA ARG A 107 -26.29 -1.37 4.87
C ARG A 107 -25.53 -0.55 5.91
N LEU A 108 -24.22 -0.33 5.73
CA LEU A 108 -23.44 0.59 6.58
C LEU A 108 -23.95 2.02 6.48
N ILE A 109 -24.31 2.48 5.27
CA ILE A 109 -24.89 3.82 5.07
C ILE A 109 -26.28 3.91 5.72
N ALA A 110 -27.12 2.88 5.58
CA ALA A 110 -28.44 2.84 6.20
C ALA A 110 -28.38 2.85 7.74
N ALA A 111 -27.38 2.17 8.33
CA ALA A 111 -27.16 2.15 9.78
C ALA A 111 -26.65 3.49 10.33
N ALA A 112 -25.96 4.29 9.51
CA ALA A 112 -25.44 5.59 9.92
C ALA A 112 -25.59 6.68 8.82
N PRO A 113 -26.83 7.12 8.51
CA PRO A 113 -27.09 7.98 7.35
C PRO A 113 -26.45 9.36 7.41
N SER A 114 -26.12 9.85 8.60
CA SER A 114 -25.45 11.15 8.81
C SER A 114 -23.92 11.07 8.67
N GLN A 115 -23.34 9.87 8.71
CA GLN A 115 -21.88 9.71 8.70
C GLN A 115 -21.33 9.84 7.27
N ILE A 116 -20.19 10.54 7.16
CA ILE A 116 -19.50 10.76 5.89
C ILE A 116 -18.79 9.49 5.43
N LYS A 117 -18.09 8.83 6.37
CA LYS A 117 -17.15 7.74 6.06
C LYS A 117 -17.79 6.58 5.26
N PRO A 118 -18.94 5.99 5.64
CA PRO A 118 -19.50 4.88 4.89
C PRO A 118 -19.85 5.23 3.42
N LYS A 119 -20.29 6.46 3.18
CA LYS A 119 -20.60 6.96 1.83
C LYS A 119 -19.33 7.19 1.02
N ALA A 120 -18.32 7.82 1.61
CA ALA A 120 -17.02 8.01 0.98
C ALA A 120 -16.34 6.67 0.67
N ASP A 121 -16.39 5.69 1.58
CA ASP A 121 -15.86 4.34 1.34
C ASP A 121 -16.56 3.65 0.16
N LYS A 122 -17.89 3.76 0.06
CA LYS A 122 -18.65 3.24 -1.10
C LYS A 122 -18.21 3.91 -2.41
N ALA A 123 -18.09 5.24 -2.42
CA ALA A 123 -17.67 5.98 -3.61
C ALA A 123 -16.24 5.60 -4.04
N LEU A 124 -15.31 5.45 -3.09
CA LEU A 124 -13.96 4.94 -3.35
C LEU A 124 -13.98 3.51 -3.90
N TYR A 125 -14.87 2.65 -3.40
CA TYR A 125 -15.03 1.30 -3.92
C TYR A 125 -15.59 1.29 -5.35
N LEU A 126 -16.57 2.13 -5.66
CA LEU A 126 -17.10 2.32 -7.02
C LEU A 126 -16.02 2.81 -8.00
N GLN A 127 -15.16 3.75 -7.58
CA GLN A 127 -13.99 4.16 -8.36
C GLN A 127 -13.06 2.98 -8.68
N ARG A 128 -12.80 2.07 -7.73
CA ARG A 128 -11.97 0.86 -7.96
C ARG A 128 -12.61 -0.11 -8.95
N LEU A 129 -13.94 -0.17 -9.00
CA LEU A 129 -14.68 -0.95 -9.99
C LEU A 129 -14.72 -0.27 -11.37
N GLY A 130 -14.33 1.01 -11.46
CA GLY A 130 -14.45 1.82 -12.68
C GLY A 130 -15.83 2.42 -12.90
N ARG A 131 -16.70 2.39 -11.88
CA ARG A 131 -18.06 2.96 -11.90
C ARG A 131 -18.00 4.44 -11.49
N PHE A 132 -17.34 5.26 -12.30
CA PHE A 132 -17.00 6.64 -11.97
C PHE A 132 -18.23 7.55 -11.79
N ASP A 133 -19.24 7.43 -12.65
CA ASP A 133 -20.46 8.26 -12.60
C ASP A 133 -21.22 8.09 -11.27
N GLU A 134 -21.33 6.84 -10.78
CA GLU A 134 -21.99 6.55 -9.50
C GLU A 134 -21.16 7.04 -8.30
N ALA A 135 -19.83 6.97 -8.39
CA ALA A 135 -18.97 7.53 -7.35
C ALA A 135 -19.09 9.06 -7.30
N GLU A 136 -19.14 9.71 -8.47
CA GLU A 136 -19.30 11.15 -8.62
C GLU A 136 -20.63 11.64 -8.01
N ASP A 137 -21.74 10.98 -8.29
CA ASP A 137 -23.04 11.33 -7.69
C ASP A 137 -22.98 11.33 -6.14
N ILE A 138 -22.33 10.33 -5.54
CA ILE A 138 -22.12 10.26 -4.10
C ILE A 138 -21.25 11.42 -3.61
N PHE A 139 -20.12 11.70 -4.27
CA PHE A 139 -19.23 12.79 -3.87
C PHE A 139 -19.91 14.15 -3.98
N ARG A 140 -20.65 14.43 -5.06
CA ARG A 140 -21.38 15.69 -5.21
C ARG A 140 -22.42 15.89 -4.11
N LYS A 141 -23.17 14.84 -3.76
CA LYS A 141 -24.12 14.86 -2.62
C LYS A 141 -23.42 15.11 -1.29
N LEU A 142 -22.25 14.52 -1.07
CA LEU A 142 -21.46 14.75 0.13
C LEU A 142 -20.92 16.18 0.20
N LEU A 143 -20.37 16.70 -0.90
CA LEU A 143 -19.82 18.06 -0.99
C LEU A 143 -20.87 19.15 -0.79
N ALA A 144 -22.11 18.92 -1.25
CA ALA A 144 -23.22 19.83 -0.98
C ALA A 144 -23.52 19.99 0.52
N LYS A 145 -23.37 18.90 1.31
CA LYS A 145 -23.62 18.90 2.76
C LYS A 145 -22.40 19.25 3.59
N HIS A 146 -21.21 18.91 3.10
CA HIS A 146 -19.95 19.02 3.81
C HIS A 146 -18.90 19.77 2.97
N PRO A 147 -19.16 21.02 2.54
CA PRO A 147 -18.28 21.76 1.63
C PRO A 147 -16.93 22.13 2.25
N ARG A 148 -16.73 21.89 3.55
CA ARG A 148 -15.48 22.17 4.28
C ARG A 148 -14.56 20.95 4.40
N GLU A 149 -15.02 19.77 3.96
CA GLU A 149 -14.25 18.53 4.03
C GLU A 149 -13.35 18.39 2.80
N GLY A 150 -12.13 18.95 2.88
CA GLY A 150 -11.17 18.93 1.77
C GLY A 150 -10.81 17.53 1.26
N SER A 151 -10.91 16.51 2.13
CA SER A 151 -10.69 15.11 1.74
C SER A 151 -11.69 14.61 0.70
N LEU A 152 -12.95 15.08 0.75
CA LEU A 152 -13.96 14.74 -0.24
C LEU A 152 -13.61 15.28 -1.63
N TYR A 153 -13.13 16.53 -1.70
CA TYR A 153 -12.66 17.11 -2.96
C TYR A 153 -11.47 16.32 -3.51
N ARG A 154 -10.50 15.96 -2.67
CA ARG A 154 -9.33 15.18 -3.09
C ARG A 154 -9.72 13.79 -3.60
N MET A 155 -10.61 13.09 -2.90
CA MET A 155 -11.10 11.76 -3.31
C MET A 155 -11.89 11.82 -4.61
N PHE A 156 -12.77 12.83 -4.76
CA PHE A 156 -13.54 13.04 -5.98
C PHE A 156 -12.64 13.37 -7.17
N PHE A 157 -11.82 14.41 -7.04
CA PHE A 157 -11.03 14.92 -8.15
C PHE A 157 -9.94 13.93 -8.57
N ALA A 158 -9.48 13.03 -7.69
CA ALA A 158 -8.45 12.05 -8.03
C ALA A 158 -8.78 11.19 -9.27
N THR A 159 -10.06 10.94 -9.56
CA THR A 159 -10.50 10.16 -10.73
C THR A 159 -11.33 10.93 -11.74
N SER A 160 -11.61 12.22 -11.50
CA SER A 160 -12.46 13.04 -12.36
C SER A 160 -11.67 14.20 -12.94
N LYS A 161 -11.81 14.43 -14.25
CA LYS A 161 -11.33 15.65 -14.91
C LYS A 161 -12.46 16.67 -14.84
N LEU A 162 -12.21 17.81 -14.20
CA LEU A 162 -13.21 18.85 -14.07
C LEU A 162 -13.01 19.94 -15.10
N ASP A 163 -14.10 20.28 -15.78
CA ASP A 163 -14.16 21.47 -16.63
C ASP A 163 -14.00 22.74 -15.78
N ALA A 164 -13.47 23.81 -16.39
CA ALA A 164 -13.24 25.09 -15.72
C ALA A 164 -14.52 25.69 -15.11
N GLY A 165 -15.69 25.34 -15.65
CA GLY A 165 -17.00 25.78 -15.17
C GLY A 165 -17.63 24.90 -14.08
N ASP A 166 -16.99 23.82 -13.63
CA ASP A 166 -17.60 22.90 -12.66
C ASP A 166 -17.87 23.61 -11.31
N PRO A 167 -19.10 23.52 -10.75
CA PRO A 167 -19.45 24.19 -9.50
C PRO A 167 -18.65 23.73 -8.27
N ALA A 168 -17.98 22.58 -8.33
CA ALA A 168 -17.10 22.12 -7.26
C ALA A 168 -15.86 23.02 -7.08
N LEU A 169 -15.37 23.66 -8.15
CA LEU A 169 -14.20 24.54 -8.10
C LEU A 169 -14.43 25.84 -7.30
N PRO A 170 -15.49 26.64 -7.57
CA PRO A 170 -15.78 27.81 -6.74
C PRO A 170 -16.17 27.42 -5.30
N ALA A 171 -16.84 26.28 -5.10
CA ALA A 171 -17.13 25.77 -3.76
C ALA A 171 -15.85 25.45 -2.97
N LEU A 172 -14.89 24.75 -3.59
CA LEU A 172 -13.58 24.47 -3.00
C LEU A 172 -12.81 25.76 -2.70
N ARG A 173 -12.81 26.73 -3.62
CA ARG A 173 -12.17 28.04 -3.39
C ARG A 173 -12.76 28.76 -2.18
N LYS A 174 -14.10 28.74 -2.03
CA LYS A 174 -14.78 29.30 -0.85
C LYS A 174 -14.39 28.57 0.43
N ALA A 175 -14.26 27.25 0.39
CA ALA A 175 -13.81 26.46 1.53
C ALA A 175 -12.36 26.80 1.92
N LEU A 176 -11.45 26.87 0.96
CA LEU A 176 -10.05 27.24 1.18
C LEU A 176 -9.90 28.65 1.74
N ASN A 177 -10.81 29.58 1.48
CA ASN A 177 -10.76 30.92 2.07
C ASN A 177 -11.47 31.03 3.44
N ASN A 178 -12.12 29.97 3.92
CA ASN A 178 -12.86 30.00 5.16
C ASN A 178 -11.93 29.71 6.37
N PRO A 179 -11.84 30.58 7.37
CA PRO A 179 -10.95 30.38 8.53
C PRO A 179 -11.37 29.19 9.41
N ALA A 180 -12.63 28.74 9.34
CA ALA A 180 -13.14 27.60 10.10
C ALA A 180 -12.78 26.23 9.50
N VAL A 181 -12.13 26.18 8.33
CA VAL A 181 -11.64 24.92 7.74
C VAL A 181 -10.36 24.49 8.46
N THR A 182 -10.34 23.22 8.90
CA THR A 182 -9.21 22.62 9.60
C THR A 182 -7.95 22.61 8.74
N GLY A 183 -6.77 22.56 9.37
CA GLY A 183 -5.49 22.51 8.65
C GLY A 183 -5.41 21.34 7.68
N GLU A 184 -5.80 20.14 8.12
CA GLU A 184 -5.80 18.93 7.29
C GLU A 184 -6.77 19.03 6.10
N ALA A 185 -7.99 19.54 6.31
CA ALA A 185 -8.93 19.76 5.22
C ALA A 185 -8.41 20.80 4.23
N ARG A 186 -7.74 21.85 4.69
CA ARG A 186 -7.12 22.87 3.84
C ARG A 186 -5.98 22.29 3.00
N ILE A 187 -5.11 21.48 3.59
CA ILE A 187 -4.03 20.77 2.88
C ILE A 187 -4.62 19.92 1.75
N GLN A 188 -5.58 19.05 2.05
CA GLN A 188 -6.17 18.16 1.04
C GLN A 188 -6.94 18.94 -0.03
N GLY A 189 -7.59 20.05 0.33
CA GLY A 189 -8.27 20.93 -0.60
C GLY A 189 -7.33 21.63 -1.59
N HIS A 190 -6.16 22.11 -1.14
CA HIS A 190 -5.16 22.70 -2.05
C HIS A 190 -4.61 21.65 -3.03
N PHE A 191 -4.32 20.43 -2.58
CA PHE A 191 -3.95 19.34 -3.50
C PHE A 191 -5.05 19.00 -4.51
N ALA A 192 -6.32 19.03 -4.09
CA ALA A 192 -7.45 18.84 -5.01
C ALA A 192 -7.51 19.95 -6.07
N MET A 193 -7.40 21.22 -5.64
CA MET A 193 -7.39 22.37 -6.55
C MET A 193 -6.21 22.30 -7.54
N ALA A 194 -5.01 21.97 -7.06
CA ALA A 194 -3.83 21.79 -7.90
C ALA A 194 -4.06 20.72 -8.97
N LYS A 195 -4.65 19.57 -8.60
CA LYS A 195 -5.00 18.51 -9.56
C LYS A 195 -5.92 19.04 -10.66
N ALA A 196 -6.99 19.75 -10.30
CA ALA A 196 -7.94 20.29 -11.28
C ALA A 196 -7.26 21.29 -12.24
N LEU A 197 -6.39 22.16 -11.71
CA LEU A 197 -5.63 23.12 -12.52
C LEU A 197 -4.66 22.42 -13.48
N PHE A 198 -3.97 21.36 -13.04
CA PHE A 198 -3.12 20.56 -13.94
C PHE A 198 -3.92 19.94 -15.10
N ASP A 199 -5.11 19.40 -14.82
CA ASP A 199 -5.97 18.82 -15.86
C ASP A 199 -6.44 19.87 -16.88
N GLN A 200 -6.56 21.12 -16.45
CA GLN A 200 -6.93 22.28 -17.28
C GLN A 200 -5.74 22.91 -18.01
N GLY A 201 -4.52 22.38 -17.82
CA GLY A 201 -3.29 22.93 -18.41
C GLY A 201 -2.74 24.17 -17.71
N GLU A 202 -3.29 24.54 -16.54
CA GLU A 202 -2.95 25.73 -15.77
C GLU A 202 -1.78 25.44 -14.80
N GLY A 203 -0.66 24.98 -15.34
CA GLY A 203 0.51 24.50 -14.60
C GLY A 203 1.04 25.48 -13.53
N PRO A 204 1.36 26.75 -13.88
CA PRO A 204 1.88 27.71 -12.91
C PRO A 204 0.94 27.93 -11.72
N ARG A 205 -0.37 28.06 -11.99
CA ARG A 205 -1.40 28.21 -10.94
C ARG A 205 -1.54 26.94 -10.11
N ALA A 206 -1.39 25.76 -10.70
CA ALA A 206 -1.38 24.51 -9.98
C ALA A 206 -0.22 24.45 -8.97
N PHE A 207 0.97 24.92 -9.35
CA PHE A 207 2.13 25.00 -8.45
C PHE A 207 1.92 25.99 -7.31
N GLU A 208 1.23 27.12 -7.51
CA GLU A 208 0.86 27.99 -6.38
C GLU A 208 0.03 27.26 -5.32
N GLU A 209 -0.92 26.43 -5.74
CA GLU A 209 -1.74 25.63 -4.83
C GLU A 209 -0.92 24.50 -4.18
N LEU A 210 -0.01 23.85 -4.93
CA LEU A 210 0.92 22.86 -4.37
C LEU A 210 1.82 23.48 -3.31
N ASP A 211 2.41 24.64 -3.57
CA ASP A 211 3.27 25.34 -2.63
C ASP A 211 2.53 25.64 -1.32
N ARG A 212 1.27 26.08 -1.41
CA ARG A 212 0.42 26.27 -0.21
C ARG A 212 0.18 24.96 0.52
N ALA A 213 -0.19 23.89 -0.20
CA ALA A 213 -0.46 22.59 0.39
C ALA A 213 0.78 22.02 1.10
N ASN A 214 1.92 22.00 0.42
CA ASN A 214 3.19 21.46 0.89
C ASN A 214 3.75 22.28 2.06
N LYS A 215 3.67 23.62 2.02
CA LYS A 215 4.05 24.47 3.17
C LYS A 215 3.21 24.17 4.42
N LEU A 216 1.89 24.01 4.25
CA LEU A 216 1.00 23.65 5.36
C LEU A 216 1.30 22.25 5.90
N GLN A 217 1.55 21.27 5.02
CA GLN A 217 1.88 19.90 5.43
C GLN A 217 3.24 19.84 6.14
N ARG A 218 4.26 20.55 5.64
CA ARG A 218 5.58 20.68 6.30
C ARG A 218 5.44 21.32 7.68
N LYS A 219 4.59 22.34 7.83
CA LYS A 219 4.31 22.96 9.14
C LYS A 219 3.63 21.99 10.10
N ALA A 220 2.72 21.15 9.61
CA ALA A 220 2.02 20.15 10.41
C ALA A 220 2.92 18.99 10.84
N ALA A 221 3.87 18.59 9.98
CA ALA A 221 4.83 17.53 10.26
C ALA A 221 6.22 17.88 9.68
N PRO A 222 7.09 18.52 10.47
CA PRO A 222 8.43 18.93 10.02
C PRO A 222 9.30 17.77 9.55
N TYR A 223 10.11 18.04 8.53
CA TYR A 223 11.16 17.15 8.02
C TYR A 223 12.52 17.57 8.57
N ASP A 224 13.28 16.60 9.08
CA ASP A 224 14.65 16.75 9.55
C ASP A 224 15.55 15.85 8.70
N ASP A 225 16.23 16.46 7.74
CA ASP A 225 17.09 15.77 6.77
C ASP A 225 18.31 15.12 7.45
N ALA A 226 18.91 15.79 8.43
CA ALA A 226 20.07 15.31 9.15
C ALA A 226 19.73 14.07 9.99
N ALA A 227 18.62 14.13 10.73
CA ALA A 227 18.14 12.98 11.50
C ALA A 227 17.80 11.79 10.58
N ARG A 228 17.13 12.04 9.44
CA ARG A 228 16.80 10.99 8.47
C ARG A 228 18.04 10.35 7.86
N ARG A 229 19.04 11.15 7.47
CA ARG A 229 20.33 10.63 6.96
C ARG A 229 21.05 9.81 8.00
N ALA A 230 21.11 10.28 9.25
CA ALA A 230 21.71 9.54 10.35
C ALA A 230 21.02 8.19 10.58
N GLU A 231 19.69 8.15 10.53
CA GLU A 231 18.91 6.90 10.64
C GLU A 231 19.24 5.93 9.49
N GLN A 232 19.25 6.39 8.24
CA GLN A 232 19.59 5.54 7.10
C GLN A 232 21.02 4.98 7.17
N LEU A 233 21.98 5.81 7.55
CA LEU A 233 23.37 5.38 7.74
C LEU A 233 23.47 4.35 8.88
N ALA A 234 22.76 4.53 9.99
CA ALA A 234 22.72 3.58 11.09
C ALA A 234 22.11 2.23 10.67
N ILE A 235 21.01 2.24 9.89
CA ILE A 235 20.38 1.03 9.34
C ILE A 235 21.35 0.28 8.41
N ARG A 236 22.05 1.01 7.54
CA ARG A 236 23.07 0.43 6.65
C ARG A 236 24.22 -0.16 7.48
N ALA A 237 24.78 0.60 8.42
CA ALA A 237 25.88 0.18 9.29
C ALA A 237 25.54 -1.07 10.12
N ALA A 238 24.27 -1.23 10.52
CA ALA A 238 23.81 -2.43 11.22
C ALA A 238 23.94 -3.71 10.36
N GLN A 239 23.99 -3.59 9.03
CA GLN A 239 24.06 -4.72 8.09
C GLN A 239 25.44 -4.84 7.41
N GLU A 240 26.37 -3.92 7.68
CA GLU A 240 27.70 -3.89 7.07
C GLU A 240 28.63 -5.01 7.58
N GLY A 241 29.48 -5.52 6.68
CA GLY A 241 30.50 -6.53 6.99
C GLY A 241 29.96 -7.92 7.32
N VAL A 242 28.66 -8.18 7.12
CA VAL A 242 28.02 -9.47 7.40
C VAL A 242 28.19 -10.43 6.21
N ASP A 243 28.37 -11.72 6.50
CA ASP A 243 28.18 -12.79 5.51
C ASP A 243 26.68 -12.98 5.24
N LEU A 244 26.28 -12.67 4.01
CA LEU A 244 24.91 -12.71 3.53
C LEU A 244 24.54 -14.05 2.87
N THR A 245 25.34 -15.09 3.07
CA THR A 245 24.95 -16.47 2.73
C THR A 245 23.58 -16.78 3.37
N PRO A 246 22.56 -17.12 2.56
CA PRO A 246 21.20 -17.34 3.06
C PRO A 246 21.13 -18.52 4.04
N ILE A 247 20.24 -18.42 5.02
CA ILE A 247 19.97 -19.47 6.01
C ILE A 247 18.61 -20.10 5.72
N GLY A 248 18.55 -21.43 5.73
CA GLY A 248 17.31 -22.19 5.54
C GLY A 248 17.01 -22.53 4.09
N SER A 249 15.77 -22.92 3.81
CA SER A 249 15.29 -23.27 2.46
C SER A 249 14.63 -22.08 1.78
N THR A 250 14.58 -22.12 0.45
CA THR A 250 13.81 -21.16 -0.36
C THR A 250 12.34 -21.15 0.09
N PRO A 251 11.76 -19.98 0.38
CA PRO A 251 10.35 -19.88 0.73
C PRO A 251 9.47 -20.09 -0.50
N GLU A 252 8.28 -20.65 -0.30
CA GLU A 252 7.24 -20.79 -1.31
C GLU A 252 6.00 -19.97 -0.91
N PRO A 253 5.46 -19.08 -1.76
CA PRO A 253 6.06 -18.58 -3.00
C PRO A 253 7.40 -17.86 -2.77
N ARG A 254 8.26 -17.87 -3.80
CA ARG A 254 9.56 -17.17 -3.77
C ARG A 254 9.34 -15.66 -3.93
N PRO A 255 9.89 -14.82 -3.04
CA PRO A 255 9.67 -13.38 -3.11
C PRO A 255 10.54 -12.69 -4.17
N VAL A 256 9.91 -11.80 -4.92
CA VAL A 256 10.53 -10.87 -5.86
C VAL A 256 10.22 -9.45 -5.38
N PHE A 257 11.21 -8.78 -4.81
CA PHE A 257 11.02 -7.43 -4.31
C PHE A 257 11.19 -6.43 -5.46
N VAL A 258 10.12 -5.71 -5.79
CA VAL A 258 10.13 -4.65 -6.82
C VAL A 258 10.22 -3.30 -6.10
N THR A 259 11.41 -2.72 -6.07
CA THR A 259 11.68 -1.46 -5.37
C THR A 259 11.96 -0.31 -6.34
N GLY A 260 11.97 0.89 -5.79
CA GLY A 260 12.14 2.14 -6.52
C GLY A 260 11.69 3.30 -5.64
N LEU A 261 11.94 4.53 -6.07
CA LEU A 261 11.33 5.68 -5.44
C LEU A 261 9.80 5.69 -5.70
N PRO A 262 9.00 6.35 -4.84
CA PRO A 262 7.60 6.56 -5.16
C PRO A 262 7.48 7.15 -6.57
N ARG A 263 6.55 6.60 -7.37
CA ARG A 263 6.24 7.07 -8.72
C ARG A 263 7.31 6.77 -9.80
N SER A 264 8.31 5.94 -9.51
CA SER A 264 9.33 5.56 -10.50
C SER A 264 8.86 4.56 -11.57
N GLY A 265 7.70 3.92 -11.40
CA GLY A 265 7.18 2.93 -12.36
C GLY A 265 7.15 1.49 -11.86
N THR A 266 7.45 1.28 -10.57
CA THR A 266 7.36 -0.03 -9.90
C THR A 266 6.01 -0.75 -10.08
N THR A 267 4.90 -0.01 -10.22
CA THR A 267 3.58 -0.61 -10.49
C THR A 267 3.50 -1.22 -11.88
N LEU A 268 4.06 -0.55 -12.91
CA LEU A 268 4.09 -1.11 -14.26
C LEU A 268 4.93 -2.39 -14.29
N ALA A 269 6.11 -2.37 -13.65
CA ALA A 269 6.95 -3.56 -13.54
C ALA A 269 6.22 -4.71 -12.82
N GLU A 270 5.57 -4.43 -11.68
CA GLU A 270 4.78 -5.44 -10.97
C GLU A 270 3.64 -6.01 -11.82
N GLN A 271 2.97 -5.19 -12.62
CA GLN A 271 1.89 -5.68 -13.49
C GLN A 271 2.39 -6.60 -14.60
N ILE A 272 3.53 -6.28 -15.21
CA ILE A 272 4.15 -7.12 -16.23
C ILE A 272 4.48 -8.50 -15.63
N ILE A 273 5.15 -8.52 -14.48
CA ILE A 273 5.50 -9.77 -13.78
C ILE A 273 4.22 -10.50 -13.35
N GLY A 274 3.27 -9.79 -12.73
CA GLY A 274 2.05 -10.34 -12.16
C GLY A 274 1.04 -10.87 -13.19
N ALA A 275 1.24 -10.62 -14.48
CA ALA A 275 0.46 -11.20 -15.56
C ALA A 275 0.93 -12.62 -15.95
N HIS A 276 2.10 -13.06 -15.48
CA HIS A 276 2.57 -14.43 -15.67
C HIS A 276 1.77 -15.41 -14.81
N SER A 277 1.45 -16.59 -15.37
CA SER A 277 0.67 -17.65 -14.71
C SER A 277 1.24 -18.17 -13.37
N GLU A 278 2.56 -18.08 -13.16
CA GLU A 278 3.26 -18.49 -11.94
C GLU A 278 3.59 -17.32 -11.00
N ALA A 279 3.12 -16.12 -11.32
CA ALA A 279 3.33 -14.93 -10.51
C ALA A 279 2.05 -14.50 -9.79
N THR A 280 2.19 -14.00 -8.57
CA THR A 280 1.12 -13.30 -7.86
C THR A 280 1.58 -11.90 -7.48
N ALA A 281 0.85 -10.88 -7.94
CA ALA A 281 1.12 -9.49 -7.58
C ALA A 281 0.75 -9.22 -6.11
N GLY A 282 1.74 -8.93 -5.26
CA GLY A 282 1.49 -8.66 -3.83
C GLY A 282 1.15 -7.21 -3.52
N GLY A 283 1.54 -6.25 -4.37
CA GLY A 283 1.40 -4.83 -4.09
C GLY A 283 2.35 -4.38 -2.98
N GLU A 284 1.94 -3.37 -2.21
CA GLU A 284 2.71 -2.85 -1.07
C GLU A 284 2.43 -3.67 0.20
N LEU A 285 3.13 -4.79 0.38
CA LEU A 285 2.91 -5.66 1.53
C LEU A 285 3.48 -5.11 2.83
N ALA A 286 4.65 -4.45 2.78
CA ALA A 286 5.40 -3.89 3.90
C ALA A 286 5.75 -4.86 5.06
N HIS A 287 5.43 -6.15 4.95
CA HIS A 287 5.62 -7.14 6.01
C HIS A 287 7.09 -7.33 6.37
N ALA A 288 7.95 -7.42 5.36
CA ALA A 288 9.39 -7.55 5.54
C ALA A 288 9.96 -6.40 6.40
N LEU A 289 9.64 -5.16 6.03
CA LEU A 289 10.07 -3.97 6.76
C LEU A 289 9.54 -3.97 8.19
N ARG A 290 8.24 -4.23 8.35
CA ARG A 290 7.60 -4.28 9.68
C ARG A 290 8.25 -5.32 10.57
N LEU A 291 8.48 -6.53 10.07
CA LEU A 291 9.07 -7.62 10.84
C LEU A 291 10.50 -7.28 11.25
N VAL A 292 11.31 -6.72 10.32
CA VAL A 292 12.67 -6.29 10.67
C VAL A 292 12.64 -5.22 11.76
N TRP A 293 11.76 -4.22 11.65
CA TRP A 293 11.61 -3.19 12.69
C TRP A 293 11.18 -3.80 14.03
N THR A 294 10.15 -4.64 14.06
CA THR A 294 9.64 -5.20 15.32
C THR A 294 10.60 -6.17 15.99
N SER A 295 11.43 -6.88 15.22
CA SER A 295 12.30 -7.94 15.74
C SER A 295 13.73 -7.48 16.00
N PHE A 296 14.18 -6.41 15.33
CA PHE A 296 15.58 -5.98 15.38
C PHE A 296 15.75 -4.50 15.70
N VAL A 297 14.69 -3.72 15.94
CA VAL A 297 14.82 -2.33 16.40
C VAL A 297 14.35 -2.24 17.85
N THR A 298 15.20 -1.68 18.72
CA THR A 298 14.88 -1.40 20.13
C THR A 298 15.28 0.02 20.43
N GLU A 299 14.37 0.80 21.04
CA GLU A 299 14.59 2.22 21.35
C GLU A 299 15.08 3.05 20.13
N GLY A 300 14.52 2.76 18.96
CA GLY A 300 14.86 3.45 17.70
C GLY A 300 16.21 3.06 17.10
N ARG A 301 16.92 2.07 17.65
CA ARG A 301 18.21 1.60 17.14
C ARG A 301 18.10 0.19 16.56
N MET A 302 18.56 0.03 15.33
CA MET A 302 18.64 -1.27 14.68
C MET A 302 19.82 -2.08 15.25
N ALA A 303 19.53 -3.26 15.77
CA ALA A 303 20.52 -4.21 16.23
C ALA A 303 21.40 -4.67 15.04
N PRO A 304 22.72 -4.75 15.20
CA PRO A 304 23.60 -5.26 14.15
C PRO A 304 23.20 -6.66 13.72
N LEU A 305 23.01 -6.88 12.42
CA LEU A 305 22.64 -8.17 11.84
C LEU A 305 23.63 -9.29 12.20
N ARG A 306 24.93 -8.97 12.37
CA ARG A 306 25.93 -9.94 12.86
C ARG A 306 25.66 -10.49 14.26
N LYS A 307 24.79 -9.85 15.06
CA LYS A 307 24.37 -10.31 16.38
C LYS A 307 23.05 -11.09 16.35
N ALA A 308 22.36 -11.12 15.20
CA ALA A 308 21.15 -11.90 15.05
C ALA A 308 21.50 -13.39 15.03
N SER A 309 20.82 -14.18 15.87
CA SER A 309 20.92 -15.63 15.83
C SER A 309 20.24 -16.20 14.59
N ASP A 310 20.69 -17.35 14.12
CA ASP A 310 20.05 -18.06 13.01
C ASP A 310 18.57 -18.37 13.27
N ALA A 311 18.20 -18.59 14.54
CA ALA A 311 16.80 -18.78 14.93
C ALA A 311 15.95 -17.54 14.61
N GLN A 312 16.42 -16.34 14.98
CA GLN A 312 15.73 -15.09 14.67
C GLN A 312 15.62 -14.85 13.16
N ILE A 313 16.66 -15.19 12.39
CA ILE A 313 16.63 -15.07 10.92
C ILE A 313 15.62 -16.05 10.30
N ARG A 314 15.56 -17.30 10.78
CA ARG A 314 14.56 -18.28 10.34
C ARG A 314 13.14 -17.87 10.72
N ASP A 315 12.95 -17.27 11.89
CA ASP A 315 11.63 -16.78 12.33
C ASP A 315 11.17 -15.59 11.48
N LEU A 316 12.07 -14.67 11.10
CA LEU A 316 11.78 -13.60 10.13
C LEU A 316 11.27 -14.19 8.81
N ALA A 317 11.96 -15.19 8.25
CA ALA A 317 11.59 -15.84 7.00
C ALA A 317 10.21 -16.52 7.10
N ARG A 318 9.96 -17.26 8.19
CA ARG A 318 8.70 -17.96 8.44
C ARG A 318 7.53 -16.98 8.58
N ALA A 319 7.71 -15.92 9.38
CA ALA A 319 6.69 -14.91 9.60
C ALA A 319 6.35 -14.15 8.31
N TYR A 320 7.38 -13.73 7.55
CA TYR A 320 7.19 -13.07 6.26
C TYR A 320 6.40 -13.96 5.30
N THR A 321 6.83 -15.22 5.11
CA THR A 321 6.16 -16.17 4.21
C THR A 321 4.70 -16.39 4.60
N MET A 322 4.40 -16.51 5.91
CA MET A 322 3.04 -16.63 6.40
C MET A 322 2.18 -15.41 6.04
N MET A 323 2.68 -14.19 6.25
CA MET A 323 1.94 -12.96 5.98
C MET A 323 1.74 -12.71 4.48
N VAL A 324 2.72 -13.09 3.65
CA VAL A 324 2.59 -13.02 2.19
C VAL A 324 1.53 -14.00 1.69
N ARG A 325 1.60 -15.27 2.13
CA ARG A 325 0.59 -16.30 1.85
C ARG A 325 -0.81 -15.88 2.27
N ARG A 326 -0.91 -15.16 3.40
CA ARG A 326 -2.15 -14.59 3.92
C ARG A 326 -2.73 -13.53 3.00
N ASP A 327 -1.93 -12.53 2.62
CA ASP A 327 -2.48 -11.35 1.96
C ASP A 327 -2.66 -11.50 0.46
N THR A 328 -1.92 -12.44 -0.15
CA THR A 328 -1.93 -12.71 -1.60
C THR A 328 -2.65 -14.02 -1.96
N GLY A 329 -2.77 -14.97 -1.02
CA GLY A 329 -3.30 -16.31 -1.30
C GLY A 329 -2.31 -17.24 -2.01
N ALA A 330 -1.17 -16.72 -2.50
CA ALA A 330 -0.16 -17.49 -3.21
C ALA A 330 0.41 -18.63 -2.34
N ARG A 331 0.75 -19.76 -2.97
CA ARG A 331 1.28 -20.96 -2.32
C ARG A 331 2.53 -21.52 -2.98
N SER A 332 2.68 -21.29 -4.27
CA SER A 332 3.78 -21.74 -5.14
C SER A 332 4.14 -20.61 -6.11
N GLY A 333 5.17 -20.81 -6.93
CA GLY A 333 5.62 -19.82 -7.91
C GLY A 333 6.32 -18.63 -7.25
N VAL A 334 6.12 -17.44 -7.83
CA VAL A 334 6.69 -16.18 -7.33
C VAL A 334 5.61 -15.24 -6.81
N VAL A 335 6.00 -14.39 -5.88
CA VAL A 335 5.16 -13.31 -5.36
C VAL A 335 5.95 -12.02 -5.37
N THR A 336 5.37 -10.97 -5.94
CA THR A 336 6.00 -9.64 -5.89
C THR A 336 5.70 -8.96 -4.56
N ASP A 337 6.69 -8.27 -4.00
CA ASP A 337 6.48 -7.26 -2.96
C ASP A 337 7.01 -5.93 -3.47
N LYS A 338 6.08 -5.00 -3.71
CA LYS A 338 6.32 -3.69 -4.33
C LYS A 338 6.47 -2.59 -3.27
N SER A 339 6.99 -2.95 -2.09
CA SER A 339 7.32 -2.02 -1.01
C SER A 339 8.58 -1.23 -1.35
N ILE A 340 8.43 0.09 -1.48
CA ILE A 340 9.51 0.99 -1.95
C ILE A 340 10.66 1.17 -0.96
N GLN A 341 10.46 0.85 0.32
CA GLN A 341 11.49 0.98 1.37
C GLN A 341 12.32 -0.29 1.59
N THR A 342 12.12 -1.33 0.77
CA THR A 342 12.81 -2.63 0.92
C THR A 342 14.33 -2.50 0.87
N HIS A 343 14.87 -1.55 0.11
CA HIS A 343 16.32 -1.31 -0.01
C HIS A 343 17.02 -1.04 1.35
N LEU A 344 16.27 -0.57 2.36
CA LEU A 344 16.82 -0.32 3.70
C LEU A 344 17.22 -1.62 4.41
N ILE A 345 16.65 -2.77 4.02
CA ILE A 345 16.79 -4.04 4.76
C ILE A 345 17.29 -5.20 3.89
N TYR A 346 17.93 -4.92 2.76
CA TYR A 346 18.43 -5.95 1.85
C TYR A 346 19.39 -6.96 2.50
N GLY A 347 20.16 -6.56 3.51
CA GLY A 347 21.01 -7.50 4.26
C GLY A 347 20.19 -8.55 5.00
N PHE A 348 19.16 -8.12 5.74
CA PHE A 348 18.23 -9.03 6.42
C PHE A 348 17.53 -9.97 5.42
N LEU A 349 17.00 -9.42 4.32
CA LEU A 349 16.26 -10.21 3.34
C LEU A 349 17.16 -11.20 2.60
N SER A 350 18.36 -10.78 2.23
CA SER A 350 19.32 -11.65 1.55
C SER A 350 19.73 -12.84 2.41
N LYS A 351 19.86 -12.63 3.73
CA LYS A 351 20.21 -13.69 4.69
C LYS A 351 19.01 -14.57 5.07
N ALA A 352 17.81 -13.99 5.19
CA ALA A 352 16.61 -14.70 5.64
C ALA A 352 15.85 -15.43 4.53
N LEU A 353 15.92 -14.96 3.29
CA LEU A 353 15.07 -15.44 2.19
C LEU A 353 15.96 -15.98 1.05
N PRO A 354 16.39 -17.26 1.13
CA PRO A 354 17.09 -17.92 0.03
C PRO A 354 16.28 -17.80 -1.27
N GLY A 355 16.96 -17.49 -2.38
CA GLY A 355 16.32 -17.31 -3.69
C GLY A 355 15.57 -15.98 -3.90
N ALA A 356 15.46 -15.11 -2.89
CA ALA A 356 14.85 -13.79 -3.07
C ALA A 356 15.59 -12.96 -4.14
N ARG A 357 14.81 -12.35 -5.04
CA ARG A 357 15.27 -11.46 -6.11
C ARG A 357 14.90 -10.01 -5.81
N PHE A 358 15.73 -9.07 -6.25
CA PHE A 358 15.52 -7.65 -6.08
C PHE A 358 15.54 -6.96 -7.44
N ILE A 359 14.44 -6.31 -7.80
CA ILE A 359 14.29 -5.54 -9.03
C ILE A 359 14.18 -4.07 -8.62
N VAL A 360 15.01 -3.20 -9.19
CA VAL A 360 15.02 -1.77 -8.91
C VAL A 360 14.57 -1.03 -10.16
N ILE A 361 13.51 -0.21 -10.03
CA ILE A 361 13.04 0.64 -11.12
C ILE A 361 13.52 2.08 -10.88
N HIS A 362 14.39 2.53 -11.79
CA HIS A 362 14.82 3.92 -11.91
C HIS A 362 13.95 4.67 -12.91
N ARG A 363 13.91 6.00 -12.75
CA ARG A 363 13.21 6.92 -13.62
C ARG A 363 13.90 8.27 -13.56
N ASP A 364 13.75 9.10 -14.59
CA ASP A 364 14.21 10.50 -14.57
C ASP A 364 13.80 11.17 -13.24
N PRO A 365 14.76 11.67 -12.44
CA PRO A 365 14.48 12.15 -11.10
C PRO A 365 13.67 13.46 -11.11
N ARG A 366 13.62 14.20 -12.22
CA ARG A 366 12.75 15.39 -12.38
C ARG A 366 11.29 14.99 -12.51
N ASP A 367 11.01 13.92 -13.25
CA ASP A 367 9.66 13.35 -13.33
C ASP A 367 9.22 12.75 -12.00
N ILE A 368 10.14 12.11 -11.26
CA ILE A 368 9.89 11.67 -9.88
C ILE A 368 9.54 12.87 -9.01
N ALA A 369 10.33 13.94 -9.05
CA ALA A 369 10.12 15.12 -8.23
C ALA A 369 8.78 15.80 -8.50
N LEU A 370 8.44 16.06 -9.76
CA LEU A 370 7.13 16.59 -10.15
C LEU A 370 6.00 15.70 -9.61
N SER A 371 6.14 14.38 -9.75
CA SER A 371 5.13 13.42 -9.35
C SER A 371 4.99 13.34 -7.83
N ILE A 372 6.07 13.40 -7.07
CA ILE A 372 6.04 13.42 -5.59
C ILE A 372 5.43 14.74 -5.11
N TYR A 373 5.93 15.88 -5.60
CA TYR A 373 5.55 17.21 -5.13
C TYR A 373 4.06 17.54 -5.34
N ARG A 374 3.45 16.97 -6.39
CA ARG A 374 2.03 17.18 -6.70
C ARG A 374 1.05 16.24 -5.99
N ASN A 375 1.53 15.28 -5.20
CA ASN A 375 0.68 14.28 -4.56
C ASN A 375 0.63 14.45 -3.04
N HIS A 376 -0.57 14.27 -2.50
CA HIS A 376 -0.79 14.26 -1.05
C HIS A 376 -0.37 12.92 -0.45
N PHE A 377 0.67 12.93 0.37
CA PHE A 377 0.99 11.84 1.31
C PHE A 377 0.28 12.08 2.65
N ALA A 378 0.00 11.01 3.39
CA ALA A 378 -0.60 11.14 4.71
C ALA A 378 0.31 11.98 5.61
N THR A 379 -0.23 12.99 6.29
CA THR A 379 0.54 13.90 7.14
C THR A 379 1.44 13.11 8.11
N GLY A 380 2.73 13.44 8.13
CA GLY A 380 3.75 12.74 8.92
C GLY A 380 4.49 11.60 8.20
N THR A 381 4.00 11.15 7.05
CA THR A 381 4.68 10.19 6.16
C THR A 381 5.36 10.93 5.00
N HIS A 382 6.41 10.34 4.42
CA HIS A 382 7.15 10.93 3.28
C HIS A 382 7.44 12.43 3.44
N ARG A 383 7.87 12.88 4.63
CA ARG A 383 7.91 14.31 4.98
C ARG A 383 8.77 15.16 4.03
N TYR A 384 9.76 14.54 3.39
CA TYR A 384 10.60 15.12 2.33
C TYR A 384 9.81 15.55 1.09
N ALA A 385 8.62 14.98 0.84
CA ALA A 385 7.81 15.26 -0.36
C ALA A 385 7.29 16.70 -0.45
N ASN A 386 7.37 17.44 0.66
CA ASN A 386 6.84 18.80 0.79
C ASN A 386 7.85 19.89 0.40
N ASP A 387 9.05 19.53 -0.06
CA ASP A 387 10.05 20.47 -0.53
C ASP A 387 10.86 19.86 -1.68
N LEU A 388 11.01 20.62 -2.76
CA LEU A 388 11.70 20.16 -3.97
C LEU A 388 13.19 19.88 -3.74
N GLY A 389 13.87 20.61 -2.87
CA GLY A 389 15.26 20.35 -2.52
C GLY A 389 15.42 19.09 -1.68
N ASP A 390 14.52 18.89 -0.71
CA ASP A 390 14.51 17.67 0.11
C ASP A 390 14.24 16.42 -0.74
N ILE A 391 13.35 16.52 -1.75
CA ILE A 391 13.14 15.44 -2.71
C ILE A 391 14.44 15.08 -3.43
N ALA A 392 15.19 16.07 -3.94
CA ALA A 392 16.48 15.82 -4.59
C ALA A 392 17.44 15.05 -3.67
N GLY A 393 17.57 15.48 -2.40
CA GLY A 393 18.41 14.81 -1.41
C GLY A 393 18.01 13.35 -1.19
N VAL A 394 16.72 13.06 -1.05
CA VAL A 394 16.23 11.68 -0.84
C VAL A 394 16.47 10.79 -2.05
N ILE A 395 16.35 11.33 -3.27
CA ILE A 395 16.64 10.56 -4.49
C ILE A 395 18.13 10.19 -4.56
N LYS A 396 19.04 11.13 -4.22
CA LYS A 396 20.49 10.85 -4.17
C LYS A 396 20.82 9.78 -3.14
N ASP A 397 20.24 9.89 -1.94
CA ASP A 397 20.44 8.92 -0.87
C ASP A 397 19.91 7.51 -1.25
N PHE A 398 18.79 7.45 -1.95
CA PHE A 398 18.27 6.19 -2.50
C PHE A 398 19.25 5.57 -3.51
N ARG A 399 19.75 6.35 -4.48
CA ARG A 399 20.72 5.87 -5.49
C ARG A 399 22.01 5.37 -4.83
N ALA A 400 22.54 6.10 -3.86
CA ALA A 400 23.71 5.68 -3.09
C ALA A 400 23.46 4.37 -2.33
N SER A 401 22.27 4.19 -1.76
CA SER A 401 21.87 2.94 -1.11
C SER A 401 21.82 1.77 -2.10
N ILE A 402 21.24 1.96 -3.29
CA ILE A 402 21.18 0.92 -4.32
C ILE A 402 22.58 0.55 -4.81
N ALA A 403 23.44 1.54 -5.11
CA ALA A 403 24.81 1.31 -5.56
C ALA A 403 25.62 0.49 -4.53
N TYR A 404 25.51 0.82 -3.24
CA TYR A 404 26.14 0.06 -2.16
C TYR A 404 25.69 -1.41 -2.17
N TRP A 405 24.37 -1.65 -2.22
CA TRP A 405 23.85 -3.01 -2.19
C TRP A 405 24.11 -3.78 -3.47
N LYS A 406 24.14 -3.12 -4.64
CA LYS A 406 24.50 -3.73 -5.92
C LYS A 406 25.94 -4.26 -5.87
N GLY A 407 26.87 -3.48 -5.31
CA GLY A 407 28.24 -3.93 -5.08
C GLY A 407 28.35 -5.14 -4.13
N ARG A 408 27.38 -5.35 -3.23
CA ARG A 408 27.40 -6.45 -2.25
C ARG A 408 26.61 -7.69 -2.66
N LEU A 409 25.56 -7.52 -3.46
CA LEU A 409 24.62 -8.57 -3.85
C LEU A 409 24.71 -8.95 -5.33
N GLY A 410 25.47 -8.20 -6.14
CA GLY A 410 25.76 -8.53 -7.54
C GLY A 410 24.49 -8.70 -8.37
N ASP A 411 24.37 -9.85 -9.02
CA ASP A 411 23.28 -10.17 -9.95
C ASP A 411 21.93 -10.44 -9.26
N ARG A 412 21.90 -10.47 -7.91
CA ARG A 412 20.63 -10.55 -7.18
C ARG A 412 19.82 -9.25 -7.25
N ILE A 413 20.47 -8.13 -7.55
CA ILE A 413 19.82 -6.84 -7.80
C ILE A 413 19.86 -6.57 -9.31
N VAL A 414 18.71 -6.48 -9.95
CA VAL A 414 18.61 -6.11 -11.37
C VAL A 414 17.94 -4.75 -11.49
N GLU A 415 18.52 -3.85 -12.26
CA GLU A 415 18.11 -2.46 -12.36
C GLU A 415 17.52 -2.19 -13.74
N PHE A 416 16.38 -1.52 -13.79
CA PHE A 416 15.68 -1.17 -15.03
C PHE A 416 15.37 0.32 -15.04
N ARG A 417 15.35 0.92 -16.23
CA ARG A 417 14.90 2.30 -16.44
C ARG A 417 13.47 2.30 -16.94
N TYR A 418 12.62 3.09 -16.30
CA TYR A 418 11.23 3.27 -16.71
C TYR A 418 11.12 3.77 -18.15
N GLU A 419 12.01 4.68 -18.56
CA GLU A 419 12.03 5.25 -19.89
C GLU A 419 12.24 4.19 -20.98
N ASP A 420 13.11 3.22 -20.72
CA ASP A 420 13.37 2.10 -21.63
C ASP A 420 12.16 1.16 -21.69
N LEU A 421 11.58 0.84 -20.53
CA LEU A 421 10.41 -0.03 -20.41
C LEU A 421 9.19 0.50 -21.17
N VAL A 422 9.03 1.82 -21.29
CA VAL A 422 7.93 2.42 -22.06
C VAL A 422 8.30 2.76 -23.50
N SER A 423 9.58 2.76 -23.86
CA SER A 423 10.04 3.04 -25.23
C SER A 423 10.17 1.80 -26.08
N ASP A 424 10.65 0.72 -25.48
CA ASP A 424 10.86 -0.58 -26.14
C ASP A 424 10.35 -1.70 -25.22
N PRO A 425 9.02 -1.86 -25.11
CA PRO A 425 8.45 -2.60 -23.99
C PRO A 425 8.72 -4.10 -24.01
N GLU A 426 8.81 -4.73 -25.19
CA GLU A 426 8.95 -6.18 -25.29
C GLU A 426 10.29 -6.70 -24.76
N PRO A 427 11.44 -6.21 -25.24
CA PRO A 427 12.74 -6.64 -24.73
C PRO A 427 12.88 -6.38 -23.22
N GLN A 428 12.37 -5.24 -22.75
CA GLN A 428 12.45 -4.86 -21.34
C GLN A 428 11.52 -5.71 -20.46
N ALA A 429 10.31 -6.04 -20.94
CA ALA A 429 9.40 -6.95 -20.24
C ALA A 429 9.98 -8.36 -20.14
N ARG A 430 10.59 -8.88 -21.23
CA ARG A 430 11.27 -10.19 -21.23
C ARG A 430 12.38 -10.23 -20.18
N ALA A 431 13.25 -9.23 -20.17
CA ALA A 431 14.34 -9.13 -19.19
C ALA A 431 13.80 -8.97 -17.75
N LEU A 432 12.68 -8.26 -17.55
CA LEU A 432 12.03 -8.10 -16.24
C LEU A 432 11.49 -9.43 -15.70
N VAL A 433 10.85 -10.23 -16.56
CA VAL A 433 10.34 -11.56 -16.22
C VAL A 433 11.48 -12.53 -15.90
N GLU A 434 12.56 -12.50 -16.70
CA GLU A 434 13.77 -13.27 -16.43
C GLU A 434 14.41 -12.86 -15.09
N ALA A 435 14.48 -11.56 -14.78
CA ALA A 435 14.99 -11.06 -13.50
C ALA A 435 14.14 -11.51 -12.30
N ALA A 436 12.83 -11.72 -12.51
CA ALA A 436 11.95 -12.34 -11.52
C ALA A 436 12.23 -13.85 -11.35
N GLY A 437 12.99 -14.46 -12.26
CA GLY A 437 13.34 -15.88 -12.31
C GLY A 437 12.21 -16.74 -12.84
N LEU A 438 11.56 -16.25 -13.90
CA LEU A 438 10.46 -16.89 -14.62
C LEU A 438 10.81 -17.01 -16.11
N ASP A 439 10.19 -17.99 -16.78
CA ASP A 439 10.23 -18.09 -18.24
C ASP A 439 9.31 -17.05 -18.89
N TRP A 440 9.45 -16.82 -20.19
CA TRP A 440 8.62 -15.83 -20.88
C TRP A 440 7.20 -16.33 -21.15
N GLU A 441 6.20 -15.48 -20.87
CA GLU A 441 4.81 -15.65 -21.31
C GLU A 441 4.28 -14.38 -22.00
N ASP A 442 3.64 -14.52 -23.17
CA ASP A 442 3.06 -13.37 -23.92
C ASP A 442 1.97 -12.61 -23.16
N ALA A 443 1.38 -13.23 -22.12
CA ALA A 443 0.46 -12.57 -21.20
C ALA A 443 1.11 -11.35 -20.51
N CYS A 444 2.43 -11.37 -20.30
CA CYS A 444 3.19 -10.30 -19.65
C CYS A 444 3.16 -8.97 -20.44
N LEU A 445 2.98 -9.00 -21.76
CA LEU A 445 2.77 -7.78 -22.57
C LEU A 445 1.32 -7.32 -22.60
N ARG A 446 0.38 -8.22 -22.28
CA ARG A 446 -1.06 -8.00 -22.33
C ARG A 446 -1.69 -7.88 -20.94
N PHE A 447 -0.92 -7.46 -19.94
CA PHE A 447 -1.40 -7.29 -18.55
C PHE A 447 -2.61 -6.34 -18.42
N HIS A 448 -2.85 -5.47 -19.39
CA HIS A 448 -3.98 -4.54 -19.41
C HIS A 448 -5.31 -5.23 -19.81
N GLU A 449 -5.25 -6.44 -20.38
CA GLU A 449 -6.42 -7.27 -20.71
C GLU A 449 -6.94 -8.05 -19.48
N SER A 450 -6.10 -8.23 -18.44
CA SER A 450 -6.52 -8.87 -17.19
C SER A 450 -7.42 -7.96 -16.34
N GLY A 451 -8.71 -8.33 -16.22
CA GLY A 451 -9.78 -7.54 -15.59
C GLY A 451 -9.76 -7.41 -14.05
N GLY A 452 -8.59 -7.52 -13.39
CA GLY A 452 -8.48 -7.50 -11.93
C GLY A 452 -8.73 -6.12 -11.30
N ALA A 453 -9.23 -6.10 -10.06
CA ALA A 453 -9.38 -4.88 -9.27
C ALA A 453 -8.02 -4.28 -8.86
N VAL A 454 -7.82 -2.99 -9.13
CA VAL A 454 -6.55 -2.28 -8.91
C VAL A 454 -6.56 -1.57 -7.56
N LYS A 455 -5.55 -1.79 -6.72
CA LYS A 455 -5.45 -1.19 -5.37
C LYS A 455 -4.61 0.10 -5.29
N THR A 456 -3.98 0.53 -6.37
CA THR A 456 -3.01 1.65 -6.37
C THR A 456 -3.67 3.00 -6.67
N LEU A 457 -3.04 4.11 -6.27
CA LEU A 457 -3.45 5.49 -6.63
C LEU A 457 -3.45 5.76 -8.14
N SER A 458 -2.97 4.81 -8.94
CA SER A 458 -2.88 4.87 -10.40
C SER A 458 -3.96 4.03 -11.09
N VAL A 459 -5.13 3.79 -10.48
CA VAL A 459 -6.23 2.93 -11.02
C VAL A 459 -6.51 3.17 -12.50
N ALA A 460 -6.62 4.45 -12.93
CA ALA A 460 -6.87 4.78 -14.33
C ALA A 460 -5.69 4.44 -15.27
N GLN A 461 -4.45 4.54 -14.78
CA GLN A 461 -3.23 4.27 -15.57
C GLN A 461 -2.98 2.77 -15.77
N VAL A 462 -3.50 1.95 -14.86
CA VAL A 462 -3.25 0.50 -14.78
C VAL A 462 -4.04 -0.29 -15.83
N ARG A 463 -5.09 0.32 -16.38
CA ARG A 463 -5.99 -0.26 -17.40
C ARG A 463 -5.67 0.20 -18.83
N GLU A 464 -4.62 0.97 -19.01
CA GLU A 464 -4.13 1.41 -20.32
C GLU A 464 -2.95 0.52 -20.76
N PRO A 465 -2.78 0.24 -22.07
CA PRO A 465 -1.57 -0.41 -22.55
C PRO A 465 -0.30 0.38 -22.19
N ILE A 466 0.88 -0.23 -22.39
CA ILE A 466 2.15 0.48 -22.15
C ILE A 466 2.23 1.68 -23.09
N HIS A 467 2.33 2.88 -22.51
CA HIS A 467 2.35 4.13 -23.28
C HIS A 467 3.49 5.04 -22.83
N ALA A 468 4.23 5.56 -23.80
CA ALA A 468 5.30 6.53 -23.60
C ALA A 468 4.81 7.92 -23.12
N GLY A 469 3.50 8.16 -23.08
CA GLY A 469 2.88 9.48 -22.93
C GLY A 469 3.14 10.23 -21.61
N ARG A 470 3.92 9.66 -20.69
CA ARG A 470 4.31 10.31 -19.42
C ARG A 470 5.83 10.52 -19.26
N ARG A 471 6.63 10.29 -20.30
CA ARG A 471 8.06 10.65 -20.28
C ARG A 471 8.24 12.15 -20.34
N ALA A 472 9.23 12.66 -19.59
CA ALA A 472 9.66 14.05 -19.63
C ALA A 472 8.52 15.06 -19.36
N ALA A 473 7.53 14.69 -18.53
CA ALA A 473 6.43 15.57 -18.14
C ALA A 473 6.94 16.81 -17.39
N TRP A 474 8.07 16.68 -16.71
CA TRP A 474 8.79 17.76 -16.03
C TRP A 474 9.13 18.95 -16.96
N THR A 475 9.35 18.73 -18.26
CA THR A 475 9.78 19.79 -19.20
C THR A 475 8.78 20.94 -19.30
N LYS A 476 7.48 20.64 -19.17
CA LYS A 476 6.41 21.65 -19.16
C LYS A 476 6.39 22.51 -17.89
N HIS A 477 7.13 22.10 -16.87
CA HIS A 477 7.15 22.68 -15.52
C HIS A 477 8.59 22.93 -15.04
N GLU A 478 9.53 23.08 -15.97
CA GLU A 478 10.95 23.22 -15.67
C GLU A 478 11.22 24.46 -14.80
N ALA A 479 10.54 25.56 -15.08
CA ALA A 479 10.66 26.80 -14.31
C ALA A 479 10.25 26.59 -12.85
N GLU A 480 9.13 25.89 -12.60
CA GLU A 480 8.64 25.60 -11.27
C GLU A 480 9.50 24.55 -10.53
N LEU A 481 10.19 23.69 -11.28
CA LEU A 481 11.14 22.70 -10.74
C LEU A 481 12.55 23.27 -10.49
N ALA A 482 12.80 24.56 -10.75
CA ALA A 482 14.09 25.19 -10.52
C ALA A 482 14.71 24.92 -9.12
N PRO A 483 13.95 24.90 -8.01
CA PRO A 483 14.50 24.53 -6.70
C PRO A 483 15.05 23.10 -6.64
N PHE A 484 14.36 22.15 -7.29
CA PHE A 484 14.82 20.77 -7.41
C PHE A 484 16.09 20.70 -8.26
N ILE A 485 16.09 21.33 -9.44
CA ILE A 485 17.24 21.33 -10.37
C ILE A 485 18.48 21.92 -9.69
N LYS A 486 18.30 23.02 -8.95
CA LYS A 486 19.38 23.64 -8.17
C LYS A 486 19.92 22.72 -7.08
N ALA A 487 19.05 22.03 -6.34
CA ALA A 487 19.47 21.08 -5.31
C ALA A 487 20.08 19.79 -5.89
N TRP A 488 19.65 19.43 -7.11
CA TRP A 488 20.21 18.32 -7.87
C TRP A 488 21.65 18.59 -8.28
N GLY A 489 21.97 19.79 -8.78
CA GLY A 489 23.35 20.15 -9.15
C GLY A 489 23.89 19.28 -10.29
N ASP A 490 25.12 18.81 -10.14
CA ASP A 490 25.86 18.11 -11.20
C ASP A 490 25.68 16.58 -11.19
N ASP A 491 24.77 16.05 -10.37
CA ASP A 491 24.48 14.61 -10.34
C ASP A 491 23.93 14.12 -11.70
N PRO A 492 24.34 12.94 -12.20
CA PRO A 492 23.81 12.39 -13.45
C PRO A 492 22.30 12.18 -13.41
N TRP A 493 21.60 12.45 -14.52
CA TRP A 493 20.14 12.29 -14.60
C TRP A 493 19.70 10.84 -14.85
N ASP A 494 20.60 10.01 -15.37
CA ASP A 494 20.38 8.62 -15.81
C ASP A 494 20.89 7.58 -14.83
#